data_AF-A0A9D9SDG3-F1
#
_entry.id   AF-A0A9D9SDG3-F1
#
_cell.length_a   1.000
_cell.length_b   1.000
_cell.length_c   1.000
_cell.angle_alpha   90.00
_cell.angle_beta   90.00
_cell.angle_gamma   90.00
#
_symmetry.space_group_name_H-M   'P 1'
#
loop_
_entity.id
_entity.type
_entity.pdbx_description
1 polymer ?
#
loop_
_entity_poly.entity_id
_entity_poly.type
_entity_poly.pdbx_seq_one_letter_code
_entity_poly.pdbx_strand_id
1 'polypeptide(L)'
;MKAKVAFGFLFFIGTMVSAAYGQGNLKPTIPFVDKGACPFECCTYREWTVDKPTVVRAAMRDGSSIAFRLKKGERVKGVTGVVVTSRPGEVRVLKRTKIGRFTANKGDTLYLLTYIGEGFHKVWFKGKISEEETYDPAKFREIRQPVSEWWVKIRNSRGQTGWSREPDNFGNKDQCGN
;
A
#
# COMPACT_ATOMS: atom_id res chain seq x y z
N MET A 1 -77.46 29.98 7.49
CA MET A 1 -76.65 29.17 6.54
C MET A 1 -75.19 29.20 6.99
N LYS A 2 -74.60 28.04 7.32
CA LYS A 2 -73.18 27.91 7.70
C LYS A 2 -72.48 27.15 6.57
N ALA A 3 -71.53 27.78 5.87
CA ALA A 3 -70.69 27.11 4.88
C ALA A 3 -69.38 26.68 5.56
N LYS A 4 -69.12 25.38 5.58
CA LYS A 4 -67.85 24.77 6.02
C LYS A 4 -66.90 24.73 4.81
N VAL A 5 -65.71 25.29 4.95
CA VAL A 5 -64.62 25.12 3.98
C VAL A 5 -63.75 23.97 4.47
N ALA A 6 -63.62 22.92 3.65
CA ALA A 6 -62.79 21.75 3.92
C ALA A 6 -61.35 22.02 3.45
N PHE A 7 -60.38 21.78 4.32
CA PHE A 7 -58.95 21.89 4.02
C PHE A 7 -58.46 20.54 3.48
N GLY A 8 -58.16 20.48 2.18
CA GLY A 8 -57.59 19.30 1.53
C GLY A 8 -56.09 19.21 1.79
N PHE A 9 -55.65 18.19 2.53
CA PHE A 9 -54.24 17.83 2.66
C PHE A 9 -53.81 17.01 1.43
N LEU A 10 -53.01 17.60 0.55
CA LEU A 10 -52.32 16.90 -0.53
C LEU A 10 -51.09 16.17 0.03
N PHE A 11 -51.16 14.85 0.09
CA PHE A 11 -50.04 13.97 0.43
C PHE A 11 -49.12 13.84 -0.80
N PHE A 12 -48.01 14.57 -0.82
CA PHE A 12 -46.94 14.34 -1.81
C PHE A 12 -46.16 13.08 -1.40
N ILE A 13 -46.45 11.96 -2.08
CA ILE A 13 -45.65 10.74 -1.98
C ILE A 13 -44.35 10.99 -2.77
N GLY A 14 -43.29 11.39 -2.06
CA GLY A 14 -41.95 11.50 -2.63
C GLY A 14 -41.38 10.11 -2.90
N THR A 15 -41.27 9.72 -4.16
CA THR A 15 -40.52 8.54 -4.59
C THR A 15 -39.02 8.80 -4.40
N MET A 16 -38.46 8.33 -3.29
CA MET A 16 -37.01 8.21 -3.16
C MET A 16 -36.51 7.14 -4.12
N VAL A 17 -35.98 7.57 -5.26
CA VAL A 17 -35.16 6.71 -6.13
C VAL A 17 -33.83 6.51 -5.41
N SER A 18 -33.74 5.46 -4.61
CA SER A 18 -32.46 4.99 -4.08
C SER A 18 -31.64 4.44 -5.24
N ALA A 19 -30.68 5.24 -5.73
CA ALA A 19 -29.63 4.75 -6.60
C ALA A 19 -28.85 3.67 -5.83
N ALA A 20 -29.08 2.41 -6.16
CA ALA A 20 -28.22 1.32 -5.74
C ALA A 20 -26.86 1.54 -6.38
N TYR A 21 -25.94 2.17 -5.63
CA TYR A 21 -24.53 2.20 -5.99
C TYR A 21 -24.05 0.75 -6.00
N GLY A 22 -23.96 0.17 -7.20
CA GLY A 22 -23.33 -1.12 -7.40
C GLY A 22 -21.92 -1.05 -6.82
N GLN A 23 -21.65 -1.82 -5.77
CA GLN A 23 -20.31 -2.02 -5.24
C GLN A 23 -19.51 -2.90 -6.22
N GLY A 24 -19.25 -2.37 -7.42
CA GLY A 24 -18.13 -2.84 -8.23
C GLY A 24 -16.85 -2.68 -7.41
N ASN A 25 -15.86 -3.54 -7.60
CA ASN A 25 -14.57 -3.43 -6.92
C ASN A 25 -13.89 -2.10 -7.27
N LEU A 26 -14.18 -1.06 -6.49
CA LEU A 26 -13.56 0.25 -6.63
C LEU A 26 -12.05 0.07 -6.54
N LYS A 27 -11.34 0.62 -7.53
CA LYS A 27 -9.87 0.65 -7.53
C LYS A 27 -9.37 1.39 -6.28
N PRO A 28 -8.21 1.01 -5.72
CA PRO A 28 -7.60 1.78 -4.64
C PRO A 28 -7.27 3.20 -5.10
N THR A 29 -7.31 4.16 -4.17
CA THR A 29 -6.77 5.51 -4.40
C THR A 29 -5.26 5.44 -4.51
N ILE A 30 -4.68 6.18 -5.45
CA ILE A 30 -3.26 6.17 -5.78
C ILE A 30 -2.69 7.61 -5.72
N PRO A 31 -1.44 7.80 -5.26
CA PRO A 31 -0.54 6.77 -4.76
C PRO A 31 -0.99 6.18 -3.42
N PHE A 32 -0.84 4.86 -3.25
CA PHE A 32 -1.00 4.23 -1.96
C PHE A 32 0.30 4.39 -1.17
N VAL A 33 0.21 4.90 0.05
CA VAL A 33 1.37 5.22 0.90
C VAL A 33 1.33 4.35 2.15
N ASP A 34 2.23 3.39 2.21
CA ASP A 34 2.33 2.43 3.29
C ASP A 34 3.46 2.82 4.26
N LYS A 35 3.09 3.50 5.35
CA LYS A 35 4.05 4.01 6.34
C LYS A 35 4.47 2.90 7.30
N GLY A 36 5.75 2.83 7.61
CA GLY A 36 6.32 1.79 8.47
C GLY A 36 6.52 0.45 7.76
N ALA A 37 6.31 0.40 6.44
CA ALA A 37 6.43 -0.81 5.65
C ALA A 37 7.86 -1.35 5.64
N CYS A 38 8.00 -2.67 5.57
CA CYS A 38 9.27 -3.39 5.41
C CYS A 38 9.05 -4.40 4.27
N PRO A 39 9.37 -4.04 3.01
CA PRO A 39 8.79 -4.72 1.85
C PRO A 39 9.53 -5.98 1.40
N PHE A 40 9.99 -6.81 2.35
CA PHE A 40 10.53 -8.13 2.11
C PHE A 40 10.60 -8.94 3.41
N GLU A 41 10.86 -10.23 3.29
CA GLU A 41 10.91 -11.19 4.40
C GLU A 41 12.00 -10.86 5.43
N CYS A 42 11.70 -11.04 6.72
CA CYS A 42 12.57 -10.71 7.84
C CYS A 42 13.17 -9.29 7.83
N CYS A 43 12.56 -8.34 7.13
CA CYS A 43 13.05 -6.98 7.06
C CYS A 43 13.07 -6.33 8.45
N THR A 44 14.18 -5.67 8.80
CA THR A 44 14.36 -5.02 10.11
C THR A 44 15.02 -3.65 10.01
N TYR A 45 14.50 -2.70 10.80
CA TYR A 45 15.10 -1.38 10.97
C TYR A 45 16.10 -1.39 12.13
N ARG A 46 17.36 -1.69 11.79
CA ARG A 46 18.49 -1.88 12.71
C ARG A 46 19.73 -1.12 12.23
N GLU A 47 20.90 -1.48 12.72
CA GLU A 47 22.14 -0.99 12.13
C GLU A 47 22.40 -1.68 10.78
N TRP A 48 22.51 -0.89 9.72
CA TRP A 48 22.74 -1.32 8.35
C TRP A 48 24.15 -0.91 7.89
N THR A 49 24.70 -1.65 6.92
CA THR A 49 25.93 -1.25 6.22
C THR A 49 25.57 -0.46 4.97
N VAL A 50 26.31 0.58 4.66
CA VAL A 50 26.27 1.23 3.34
C VAL A 50 27.14 0.43 2.38
N ASP A 51 26.54 -0.34 1.48
CA ASP A 51 27.26 -1.19 0.53
C ASP A 51 27.69 -0.40 -0.73
N LYS A 52 26.96 0.68 -1.04
CA LYS A 52 27.24 1.61 -2.14
C LYS A 52 27.09 3.06 -1.68
N PRO A 53 27.93 4.01 -2.15
CA PRO A 53 27.79 5.42 -1.83
C PRO A 53 26.37 5.92 -2.10
N THR A 54 25.77 6.61 -1.13
CA THR A 54 24.34 6.94 -1.16
C THR A 54 24.10 8.40 -0.79
N VAL A 55 23.26 9.06 -1.58
CA VAL A 55 22.76 10.42 -1.29
C VAL A 55 21.55 10.30 -0.38
N VAL A 56 21.56 11.06 0.71
CA VAL A 56 20.46 11.12 1.66
C VAL A 56 19.81 12.49 1.58
N ARG A 57 18.52 12.53 1.31
CA ARG A 57 17.73 13.74 1.10
C ARG A 57 16.99 14.16 2.36
N ALA A 58 16.66 15.44 2.47
CA ALA A 58 15.91 15.97 3.61
C ALA A 58 14.44 15.47 3.65
N ALA A 59 13.84 15.18 2.49
CA ALA A 59 12.46 14.71 2.36
C ALA A 59 12.31 13.58 1.33
N MET A 60 11.21 12.81 1.43
CA MET A 60 10.80 11.79 0.44
C MET A 60 10.27 12.40 -0.85
N ARG A 61 11.13 13.09 -1.58
CA ARG A 61 10.82 13.55 -2.93
C ARG A 61 12.10 13.80 -3.69
N ASP A 62 12.00 13.62 -5.00
CA ASP A 62 13.06 14.04 -5.91
C ASP A 62 13.28 15.55 -5.84
N GLY A 63 14.51 15.97 -6.05
CA GLY A 63 14.91 17.38 -5.94
C GLY A 63 14.96 17.93 -4.51
N SER A 64 14.57 17.18 -3.48
CA SER A 64 14.83 17.58 -2.09
C SER A 64 16.34 17.77 -1.86
N SER A 65 16.68 18.81 -1.10
CA SER A 65 18.05 19.12 -0.71
C SER A 65 18.74 17.91 -0.10
N ILE A 66 20.04 17.82 -0.34
CA ILE A 66 20.88 16.76 0.23
C ILE A 66 21.10 17.08 1.71
N ALA A 67 20.67 16.19 2.58
CA ALA A 67 20.93 16.28 4.02
C ALA A 67 22.37 15.88 4.33
N PHE A 68 22.83 14.77 3.74
CA PHE A 68 24.22 14.30 3.81
C PHE A 68 24.49 13.24 2.73
N ARG A 69 25.77 12.88 2.57
CA ARG A 69 26.23 11.77 1.71
C ARG A 69 26.88 10.70 2.58
N LEU A 70 26.66 9.45 2.22
CA LEU A 70 27.23 8.27 2.86
C LEU A 70 28.25 7.64 1.93
N LYS A 71 29.39 7.21 2.49
CA LYS A 71 30.40 6.41 1.80
C LYS A 71 30.15 4.92 2.04
N LYS A 72 30.65 4.09 1.11
CA LYS A 72 30.69 2.64 1.29
C LYS A 72 31.41 2.27 2.60
N GLY A 73 30.87 1.31 3.33
CA GLY A 73 31.39 0.82 4.61
C GLY A 73 30.90 1.59 5.83
N GLU A 74 30.25 2.75 5.66
CA GLU A 74 29.65 3.46 6.80
C GLU A 74 28.50 2.63 7.42
N ARG A 75 28.32 2.79 8.74
CA ARG A 75 27.20 2.22 9.47
C ARG A 75 26.13 3.29 9.68
N VAL A 76 24.89 2.93 9.44
CA VAL A 76 23.72 3.79 9.67
C VAL A 76 22.64 3.02 10.41
N LYS A 77 21.79 3.72 11.15
CA LYS A 77 20.57 3.12 11.69
C LYS A 77 19.43 3.29 10.69
N GLY A 78 18.86 2.20 10.21
CA GLY A 78 17.53 2.19 9.61
C GLY A 78 16.49 2.59 10.66
N VAL A 79 15.70 3.62 10.37
CA VAL A 79 14.73 4.20 11.33
C VAL A 79 13.32 3.72 11.03
N THR A 80 12.91 3.83 9.77
CA THR A 80 11.61 3.39 9.26
C THR A 80 11.65 3.39 7.74
N GLY A 81 10.58 2.97 7.09
CA GLY A 81 10.43 3.11 5.66
C GLY A 81 9.00 3.29 5.24
N VAL A 82 8.84 3.70 4.00
CA VAL A 82 7.56 4.00 3.38
C VAL A 82 7.56 3.43 1.98
N VAL A 83 6.57 2.61 1.66
CA VAL A 83 6.35 2.14 0.29
C VAL A 83 5.31 3.03 -0.35
N VAL A 84 5.63 3.57 -1.53
CA VAL A 84 4.73 4.40 -2.32
C VAL A 84 4.39 3.63 -3.59
N THR A 85 3.16 3.14 -3.69
CA THR A 85 2.66 2.41 -4.86
C THR A 85 1.94 3.39 -5.78
N SER A 86 2.56 3.71 -6.91
CA SER A 86 2.04 4.65 -7.93
C SER A 86 1.15 3.97 -8.97
N ARG A 87 1.20 2.64 -9.06
CA ARG A 87 0.26 1.85 -9.84
C ARG A 87 0.06 0.49 -9.16
N PRO A 88 -1.18 0.09 -8.82
CA PRO A 88 -1.41 -1.19 -8.19
C PRO A 88 -1.13 -2.33 -9.18
N GLY A 89 -0.65 -3.45 -8.64
CA GLY A 89 -0.64 -4.72 -9.35
C GLY A 89 -2.07 -5.25 -9.48
N GLU A 90 -2.27 -6.23 -10.35
CA GLU A 90 -3.57 -6.87 -10.54
C GLU A 90 -3.39 -8.37 -10.66
N VAL A 91 -4.21 -9.11 -9.90
CA VAL A 91 -4.37 -10.55 -10.05
C VAL A 91 -5.84 -10.87 -10.31
N ARG A 92 -6.09 -11.84 -11.18
CA ARG A 92 -7.43 -12.37 -11.45
C ARG A 92 -7.66 -13.62 -10.62
N VAL A 93 -8.79 -13.68 -9.92
CA VAL A 93 -9.21 -14.84 -9.13
C VAL A 93 -9.66 -15.96 -10.08
N LEU A 94 -9.04 -17.14 -9.95
CA LEU A 94 -9.34 -18.34 -10.75
C LEU A 94 -10.29 -19.29 -10.03
N LYS A 95 -10.26 -19.29 -8.69
CA LYS A 95 -11.07 -20.13 -7.81
C LYS A 95 -11.64 -19.31 -6.67
N ARG A 96 -12.88 -19.60 -6.24
CA ARG A 96 -13.49 -18.93 -5.08
C ARG A 96 -12.55 -19.04 -3.88
N THR A 97 -12.16 -17.89 -3.32
CA THR A 97 -11.19 -17.81 -2.22
C THR A 97 -11.58 -16.72 -1.23
N LYS A 98 -11.14 -16.85 0.01
CA LYS A 98 -11.31 -15.82 1.04
C LYS A 98 -10.19 -14.79 0.88
N ILE A 99 -10.54 -13.51 0.98
CA ILE A 99 -9.63 -12.35 0.96
C ILE A 99 -10.03 -11.47 2.15
N GLY A 100 -9.23 -11.49 3.20
CA GLY A 100 -9.57 -10.93 4.50
C GLY A 100 -10.91 -11.45 5.00
N ARG A 101 -11.88 -10.54 5.17
CA ARG A 101 -13.25 -10.89 5.60
C ARG A 101 -14.22 -11.18 4.44
N PHE A 102 -13.80 -11.00 3.20
CA PHE A 102 -14.67 -11.15 2.03
C PHE A 102 -14.38 -12.45 1.29
N THR A 103 -15.35 -12.88 0.51
CA THR A 103 -15.18 -13.94 -0.48
C THR A 103 -15.02 -13.30 -1.86
N ALA A 104 -13.94 -13.65 -2.56
CA ALA A 104 -13.74 -13.34 -3.96
C ALA A 104 -14.15 -14.54 -4.81
N ASN A 105 -14.90 -14.29 -5.87
CA ASN A 105 -15.36 -15.32 -6.82
C ASN A 105 -14.40 -15.40 -8.01
N LYS A 106 -14.47 -16.52 -8.74
CA LYS A 106 -13.77 -16.67 -10.02
C LYS A 106 -14.15 -15.49 -10.93
N GLY A 107 -13.14 -14.84 -11.50
CA GLY A 107 -13.33 -13.66 -12.34
C GLY A 107 -13.19 -12.32 -11.60
N ASP A 108 -13.16 -12.30 -10.27
CA ASP A 108 -12.86 -11.05 -9.55
C ASP A 108 -11.40 -10.62 -9.77
N THR A 109 -11.16 -9.31 -9.66
CA THR A 109 -9.81 -8.72 -9.67
C THR A 109 -9.46 -8.27 -8.26
N LEU A 110 -8.25 -8.62 -7.82
CA LEU A 110 -7.64 -8.09 -6.61
C LEU A 110 -6.52 -7.12 -7.00
N TYR A 111 -6.33 -6.06 -6.22
CA TYR A 111 -5.29 -5.07 -6.46
C TYR A 111 -4.14 -5.25 -5.48
N LEU A 112 -2.93 -5.43 -5.99
CA LEU A 112 -1.72 -5.58 -5.18
C LEU A 112 -1.15 -4.20 -4.85
N LEU A 113 -0.83 -3.96 -3.58
CA LEU A 113 -0.34 -2.66 -3.10
C LEU A 113 1.13 -2.72 -2.66
N THR A 114 1.42 -3.39 -1.55
CA THR A 114 2.79 -3.49 -0.99
C THR A 114 3.17 -4.96 -0.95
N TYR A 115 4.30 -5.34 -1.54
CA TYR A 115 4.90 -6.65 -1.31
C TYR A 115 5.46 -6.72 0.12
N ILE A 116 5.20 -7.80 0.85
CA ILE A 116 5.64 -7.95 2.25
C ILE A 116 6.55 -9.17 2.47
N GLY A 117 6.97 -9.86 1.41
CA GLY A 117 7.82 -11.07 1.48
C GLY A 117 7.07 -12.35 1.12
N GLU A 118 7.80 -13.41 0.76
CA GLU A 118 7.28 -14.77 0.54
C GLU A 118 6.02 -14.89 -0.36
N GLY A 119 5.87 -14.04 -1.37
CA GLY A 119 4.67 -14.06 -2.25
C GLY A 119 3.43 -13.39 -1.66
N PHE A 120 3.54 -12.82 -0.45
CA PHE A 120 2.48 -12.05 0.19
C PHE A 120 2.48 -10.58 -0.23
N HIS A 121 1.26 -10.06 -0.39
CA HIS A 121 1.02 -8.64 -0.64
C HIS A 121 -0.03 -8.11 0.32
N LYS A 122 0.05 -6.82 0.64
CA LYS A 122 -1.13 -6.04 1.00
C LYS A 122 -2.03 -5.93 -0.23
N VAL A 123 -3.22 -6.49 -0.13
CA VAL A 123 -4.20 -6.59 -1.20
C VAL A 123 -5.40 -5.71 -0.88
N TRP A 124 -5.81 -4.89 -1.85
CA TRP A 124 -7.07 -4.16 -1.81
C TRP A 124 -8.19 -4.94 -2.47
N PHE A 125 -9.27 -5.17 -1.72
CA PHE A 125 -10.50 -5.78 -2.22
C PHE A 125 -11.72 -5.21 -1.50
N LYS A 126 -12.74 -4.80 -2.26
CA LYS A 126 -14.00 -4.23 -1.73
C LYS A 126 -13.81 -3.15 -0.66
N GLY A 127 -12.87 -2.23 -0.89
CA GLY A 127 -12.63 -1.10 0.03
C GLY A 127 -11.87 -1.45 1.30
N LYS A 128 -11.29 -2.64 1.41
CA LYS A 128 -10.46 -3.06 2.55
C LYS A 128 -9.13 -3.60 2.08
N ILE A 129 -8.14 -3.49 2.96
CA ILE A 129 -6.81 -4.06 2.79
C ILE A 129 -6.68 -5.30 3.68
N SER A 130 -6.14 -6.38 3.13
CA SER A 130 -5.70 -7.57 3.87
C SER A 130 -4.33 -8.03 3.36
N GLU A 131 -3.65 -8.88 4.10
CA GLU A 131 -2.39 -9.50 3.68
C GLU A 131 -2.70 -10.88 3.12
N GLU A 132 -2.30 -11.14 1.89
CA GLU A 132 -2.67 -12.35 1.17
C GLU A 132 -1.48 -12.92 0.41
N GLU A 133 -1.36 -14.24 0.41
CA GLU A 133 -0.53 -14.98 -0.54
C GLU A 133 -1.16 -14.84 -1.94
N THR A 134 -0.42 -14.30 -2.89
CA THR A 134 -0.98 -13.94 -4.22
C THR A 134 -0.37 -14.70 -5.37
N TYR A 135 0.64 -15.54 -5.08
CA TYR A 135 1.40 -16.28 -6.09
C TYR A 135 0.90 -17.70 -6.29
N ASP A 136 -0.04 -18.18 -5.47
CA ASP A 136 -0.70 -19.48 -5.67
C ASP A 136 -1.39 -19.53 -7.03
N PRO A 137 -0.83 -20.26 -8.03
CA PRO A 137 -1.32 -20.27 -9.40
C PRO A 137 -2.65 -21.04 -9.53
N ALA A 138 -3.03 -21.82 -8.53
CA ALA A 138 -4.35 -22.48 -8.49
C ALA A 138 -5.46 -21.50 -8.10
N LYS A 139 -5.12 -20.42 -7.39
CA LYS A 139 -6.08 -19.40 -6.94
C LYS A 139 -6.04 -18.14 -7.79
N PHE A 140 -4.87 -17.75 -8.31
CA PHE A 140 -4.67 -16.46 -8.94
C PHE A 140 -3.92 -16.56 -10.26
N ARG A 141 -4.30 -15.71 -11.21
CA ARG A 141 -3.52 -15.42 -12.41
C ARG A 141 -3.03 -13.99 -12.33
N GLU A 142 -1.72 -13.81 -12.30
CA GLU A 142 -1.12 -12.48 -12.40
C GLU A 142 -1.48 -11.82 -13.73
N ILE A 143 -1.93 -10.56 -13.65
CA ILE A 143 -2.16 -9.69 -14.80
C ILE A 143 -1.01 -8.68 -14.90
N ARG A 144 -0.58 -8.13 -13.77
CA ARG A 144 0.60 -7.24 -13.68
C ARG A 144 1.08 -7.07 -12.24
N GLN A 145 2.37 -6.81 -12.08
CA GLN A 145 2.99 -6.38 -10.82
C GLN A 145 2.70 -4.90 -10.49
N PRO A 146 2.71 -4.52 -9.20
CA PRO A 146 2.64 -3.11 -8.79
C PRO A 146 3.90 -2.35 -9.20
N VAL A 147 3.74 -1.04 -9.40
CA VAL A 147 4.86 -0.10 -9.49
C VAL A 147 4.96 0.62 -8.15
N SER A 148 6.04 0.33 -7.42
CA SER A 148 6.24 0.85 -6.07
C SER A 148 7.68 1.29 -5.87
N GLU A 149 7.84 2.27 -4.99
CA GLU A 149 9.13 2.77 -4.53
C GLU A 149 9.24 2.60 -3.02
N TRP A 150 10.37 2.11 -2.53
CA TRP A 150 10.63 2.03 -1.09
C TRP A 150 11.59 3.13 -0.66
N TRP A 151 11.08 4.05 0.15
CA TRP A 151 11.87 5.09 0.80
C TRP A 151 12.25 4.66 2.20
N VAL A 152 13.54 4.75 2.53
CA VAL A 152 14.06 4.43 3.86
C VAL A 152 14.51 5.70 4.55
N LYS A 153 14.07 5.87 5.81
CA LYS A 153 14.62 6.89 6.69
C LYS A 153 15.80 6.29 7.44
N ILE A 154 16.92 6.99 7.43
CA ILE A 154 18.15 6.54 8.07
C ILE A 154 18.74 7.63 8.96
N ARG A 155 19.55 7.21 9.93
CA ARG A 155 20.32 8.08 10.83
C ARG A 155 21.79 7.69 10.79
N ASN A 156 22.67 8.67 10.56
CA ASN A 156 24.13 8.44 10.58
C ASN A 156 24.72 8.56 12.00
N SER A 157 26.03 8.31 12.13
CA SER A 157 26.76 8.40 13.41
C SER A 157 26.79 9.80 14.02
N ARG A 158 26.62 10.86 13.21
CA ARG A 158 26.50 12.25 13.67
C ARG A 158 25.07 12.62 14.11
N GLY A 159 24.15 11.66 14.15
CA GLY A 159 22.75 11.88 14.52
C GLY A 159 21.89 12.57 13.46
N GLN A 160 22.44 12.85 12.27
CA GLN A 160 21.67 13.44 11.17
C GLN A 160 20.70 12.41 10.61
N THR A 161 19.50 12.85 10.23
CA THR A 161 18.49 11.99 9.62
C THR A 161 18.09 12.48 8.24
N GLY A 162 17.63 11.55 7.41
CA GLY A 162 17.10 11.85 6.10
C GLY A 162 16.59 10.59 5.40
N TRP A 163 16.24 10.75 4.13
CA TRP A 163 15.56 9.74 3.33
C TRP A 163 16.39 9.34 2.11
N SER A 164 16.37 8.06 1.78
CA SER A 164 16.92 7.52 0.52
C SER A 164 15.86 6.69 -0.19
N ARG A 165 15.84 6.76 -1.53
CA ARG A 165 15.06 5.86 -2.41
C ARG A 165 15.93 4.71 -2.95
N GLU A 166 17.14 4.55 -2.43
CA GLU A 166 18.09 3.52 -2.85
C GLU A 166 18.28 2.47 -1.73
N PRO A 167 17.23 1.74 -1.32
CA PRO A 167 17.34 0.80 -0.21
C PRO A 167 18.28 -0.37 -0.49
N ASP A 168 18.51 -0.71 -1.76
CA ASP A 168 19.42 -1.78 -2.19
C ASP A 168 20.90 -1.39 -2.09
N ASN A 169 21.18 -0.13 -1.72
CA ASN A 169 22.54 0.29 -1.36
C ASN A 169 22.88 -0.05 0.09
N PHE A 170 21.97 -0.66 0.84
CA PHE A 170 22.16 -1.02 2.24
C PHE A 170 22.11 -2.54 2.45
N GLY A 171 23.09 -3.04 3.20
CA GLY A 171 23.16 -4.42 3.66
C GLY A 171 22.77 -4.56 5.13
N ASN A 172 22.71 -5.80 5.63
CA ASN A 172 22.33 -6.12 7.01
C ASN A 172 20.91 -5.62 7.36
N LYS A 173 20.00 -5.64 6.38
CA LYS A 173 18.63 -5.11 6.47
C LYS A 173 17.56 -6.17 6.74
N ASP A 174 17.90 -7.43 6.61
CA ASP A 174 17.09 -8.60 6.93
C ASP A 174 17.59 -9.31 8.19
N GLN A 175 16.80 -10.18 8.81
CA GLN A 175 17.22 -11.05 9.92
C GLN A 175 16.74 -12.51 9.68
N CYS A 176 16.80 -12.98 8.43
CA CYS A 176 16.51 -14.39 8.16
C CYS A 176 17.74 -15.23 8.51
N GLY A 177 17.54 -16.38 9.16
CA GLY A 177 18.61 -17.29 9.56
C GLY A 177 19.42 -16.80 10.76
N ASN A 178 19.00 -17.22 11.96
CA ASN A 178 19.87 -17.28 13.13
C ASN A 178 20.62 -18.61 13.12
#